data_AF-A0A5C9C7W3-F1
#
_entry.id   AF-A0A5C9C7W3-F1
#
_cell.length_a   1.000
_cell.length_b   1.000
_cell.length_c   1.000
_cell.angle_alpha   90.00
_cell.angle_beta   90.00
_cell.angle_gamma   90.00
#
_symmetry.space_group_name_H-M   'P 1'
#
loop_
_entity.id
_entity.type
_entity.pdbx_description
1 polymer ?
#
loop_
_entity_poly.entity_id
_entity_poly.type
_entity_poly.pdbx_seq_one_letter_code
_entity_poly.pdbx_strand_id
1 'polypeptide(L)'
;SRNGIPGNDWFADHVHPTIAGYQRVADEVADESVRLKIVQPQPEWLERKRQRFAEHLDSLPPNYLIEGQRRLRSLMLWAEGRAAKERPNKSP
;
A
#
# COMPACT_ATOMS: atom_id res chain seq x y z
N SER A 1 -14.09 8.92 -10.90
CA SER A 1 -12.80 8.54 -11.52
C SER A 1 -13.05 8.23 -12.99
N ARG A 2 -12.01 8.25 -13.84
CA ARG A 2 -12.12 8.10 -15.31
C ARG A 2 -12.64 6.72 -15.76
N ASN A 3 -12.76 5.75 -14.84
CA ASN A 3 -13.28 4.39 -15.06
C ASN A 3 -14.52 4.04 -14.21
N GLY A 4 -15.16 5.02 -13.55
CA GLY A 4 -16.42 4.79 -12.83
C GLY A 4 -16.34 4.09 -11.47
N ILE A 5 -15.16 3.69 -10.99
CA ILE A 5 -14.98 3.14 -9.63
C ILE A 5 -14.52 4.26 -8.68
N PRO A 6 -15.32 4.66 -7.66
CA PRO A 6 -14.86 5.55 -6.61
C PRO A 6 -13.66 4.96 -5.86
N GLY A 7 -12.62 5.75 -5.60
CA GLY A 7 -11.40 5.29 -4.92
C GLY A 7 -10.28 4.79 -5.84
N ASN A 8 -10.38 4.94 -7.16
CA ASN A 8 -9.35 4.50 -8.12
C ASN A 8 -7.92 4.97 -7.82
N ASP A 9 -7.74 6.08 -7.09
CA ASP A 9 -6.41 6.61 -6.73
C ASP A 9 -5.92 6.09 -5.36
N TRP A 10 -6.75 5.32 -4.65
CA TRP A 10 -6.48 4.79 -3.31
C TRP A 10 -6.08 3.31 -3.33
N PHE A 11 -6.22 2.62 -4.45
CA PHE A 11 -5.88 1.21 -4.59
C PHE A 11 -4.73 0.99 -5.59
N ALA A 12 -3.81 0.10 -5.25
CA ALA A 12 -2.69 -0.31 -6.10
C ALA A 12 -3.11 -1.37 -7.13
N ASP A 13 -4.18 -2.13 -6.82
CA ASP A 13 -4.87 -3.04 -7.73
C ASP A 13 -6.38 -3.03 -7.43
N HIS A 14 -7.12 -4.08 -7.76
CA HIS A 14 -8.57 -4.15 -7.55
C HIS A 14 -8.99 -4.50 -6.11
N VAL A 15 -8.03 -4.85 -5.23
CA VAL A 15 -8.27 -5.30 -3.85
C VAL A 15 -7.48 -4.47 -2.84
N HIS A 16 -6.22 -4.15 -3.13
CA HIS A 16 -5.27 -3.63 -2.16
C HIS A 16 -5.14 -2.11 -2.21
N PRO A 17 -5.29 -1.42 -1.06
CA PRO A 17 -4.96 0.00 -0.96
C PRO A 17 -3.49 0.31 -1.31
N THR A 18 -3.24 1.52 -1.77
CA THR A 18 -1.89 2.09 -1.82
C THR A 18 -1.37 2.34 -0.41
N ILE A 19 -0.07 2.64 -0.25
CA ILE A 19 0.50 3.05 1.05
C ILE A 19 -0.29 4.23 1.64
N ALA A 20 -0.59 5.25 0.81
CA ALA A 20 -1.41 6.39 1.22
C ALA A 20 -2.85 5.98 1.56
N GLY A 21 -3.42 5.01 0.84
CA GLY A 21 -4.73 4.43 1.15
C GLY A 21 -4.77 3.76 2.52
N TYR A 22 -3.77 2.94 2.85
CA TYR A 22 -3.64 2.33 4.19
C TYR A 22 -3.49 3.38 5.29
N GLN A 23 -2.66 4.41 5.07
CA GLN A 23 -2.52 5.51 6.02
C GLN A 23 -3.86 6.23 6.24
N ARG A 24 -4.62 6.49 5.17
CA ARG A 24 -5.97 7.10 5.29
C ARG A 24 -6.91 6.22 6.11
N VAL A 25 -6.96 4.91 5.86
CA VAL A 25 -7.80 4.00 6.64
C VAL A 25 -7.39 4.00 8.12
N ALA A 26 -6.08 3.98 8.41
CA ALA A 26 -5.59 4.06 9.78
C ALA A 26 -6.04 5.36 10.48
N ASP A 27 -6.06 6.48 9.75
CA ASP A 27 -6.51 7.78 10.26
C ASP A 27 -7.99 7.76 10.62
N GLU A 28 -8.83 7.24 9.73
CA GLU A 28 -10.28 7.11 9.99
C GLU A 28 -10.57 6.19 11.18
N VAL A 29 -9.84 5.08 11.29
CA VAL A 29 -9.98 4.15 12.42
C VAL A 29 -9.55 4.81 13.73
N ALA A 30 -8.47 5.59 13.73
CA ALA A 30 -8.01 6.31 14.91
C ALA A 30 -9.02 7.40 15.33
N ASP A 31 -9.49 8.20 14.37
CA ASP A 31 -10.47 9.27 14.63
C ASP A 31 -11.78 8.70 15.18
N GLU A 32 -12.26 7.59 14.61
CA GLU A 32 -13.46 6.90 15.09
C GLU A 32 -13.26 6.30 16.48
N SER A 33 -12.07 5.76 16.77
CA SER A 33 -11.73 5.22 18.10
C SER A 33 -11.71 6.33 19.17
N VAL A 34 -11.26 7.53 18.82
CA VAL A 34 -11.32 8.70 19.70
C VAL A 34 -12.78 9.14 19.89
N ARG A 35 -13.55 9.22 18.80
CA ARG A 35 -14.96 9.62 18.83
C ARG A 35 -15.81 8.69 19.70
N LEU A 36 -15.57 7.38 19.60
CA LEU A 36 -16.22 6.33 20.40
C LEU A 36 -15.65 6.21 21.81
N LYS A 37 -14.65 7.02 22.18
CA LYS A 37 -13.95 6.99 23.48
C LYS A 37 -13.29 5.64 23.80
N ILE A 38 -12.94 4.86 22.78
CA ILE A 38 -12.18 3.61 22.93
C ILE A 38 -10.73 3.91 23.30
N VAL A 39 -10.18 5.01 22.76
CA VAL A 39 -8.84 5.49 23.05
C VAL A 39 -8.86 6.96 23.44
N GLN A 40 -7.85 7.39 24.19
CA GLN A 40 -7.60 8.81 24.47
C GLN A 40 -6.26 9.22 23.83
N PRO A 41 -6.26 10.21 22.94
CA PRO A 41 -5.04 10.67 22.29
C PRO A 41 -4.14 11.37 23.31
N GLN A 42 -2.89 10.93 23.37
CA GLN A 42 -1.84 11.59 24.16
C GLN A 42 -1.36 12.86 23.44
N PRO A 43 -0.84 13.88 24.14
CA PRO A 43 -0.17 15.02 23.50
C PRO A 43 0.87 14.54 22.47
N GLU A 44 1.01 15.25 21.35
CA GLU A 44 1.98 14.99 20.26
C GLU A 44 1.83 13.63 19.55
N TRP A 45 0.69 12.94 19.69
CA TRP A 45 0.51 11.63 19.05
C TRP A 45 0.55 11.70 17.51
N LEU A 46 0.16 12.84 16.91
CA LEU A 46 0.21 13.05 15.46
C LEU A 46 1.66 13.12 14.93
N GLU A 47 2.53 13.82 15.64
CA GLU A 47 3.97 13.89 15.36
C GLU A 47 4.60 12.51 15.50
N ARG A 48 4.31 11.82 16.62
CA ARG A 48 4.81 10.45 16.82
C ARG A 48 4.31 9.48 15.75
N LYS A 49 3.04 9.57 15.33
CA LYS A 49 2.50 8.77 14.23
C LYS A 49 3.28 9.00 12.93
N ARG A 50 3.53 10.26 12.55
CA ARG A 50 4.32 10.60 11.37
C ARG A 50 5.73 10.03 11.46
N GLN A 51 6.37 10.15 12.61
CA GLN A 51 7.68 9.57 12.86
C GLN A 51 7.66 8.04 12.71
N ARG A 52 6.66 7.35 13.29
CA ARG A 52 6.51 5.89 13.17
C ARG A 52 6.31 5.43 11.74
N PHE A 53 5.58 6.18 10.91
CA PHE A 53 5.46 5.86 9.48
C PHE A 53 6.80 5.99 8.76
N ALA A 54 7.57 7.05 9.04
CA ALA A 54 8.90 7.23 8.46
C ALA A 54 9.86 6.11 8.90
N GLU A 55 9.96 5.86 10.20
CA GLU A 55 10.80 4.78 10.77
C GLU A 55 10.45 3.41 10.18
N HIS A 56 9.16 3.12 9.97
CA HIS A 56 8.74 1.89 9.34
C HIS A 56 9.22 1.80 7.89
N LEU A 57 9.02 2.85 7.09
CA LEU A 57 9.47 2.87 5.70
C LEU A 57 11.00 2.75 5.60
N ASP A 58 11.74 3.43 6.48
CA ASP A 58 13.20 3.37 6.55
C ASP A 58 13.72 1.99 6.98
N SER A 59 12.93 1.22 7.72
CA SER A 59 13.28 -0.15 8.13
C SER A 59 13.21 -1.17 6.99
N LEU A 60 12.58 -0.81 5.86
CA LEU A 60 12.40 -1.69 4.73
C LEU A 60 13.68 -1.77 3.88
N PRO A 61 13.95 -2.89 3.19
CA PRO A 61 15.08 -2.99 2.27
C PRO A 61 15.05 -1.89 1.20
N PRO A 62 16.20 -1.37 0.73
CA PRO A 62 16.25 -0.30 -0.28
C PRO A 62 15.53 -0.64 -1.59
N ASN A 63 15.42 -1.93 -1.92
CA ASN A 63 14.74 -2.42 -3.12
C ASN A 63 13.28 -2.86 -2.87
N TYR A 64 12.73 -2.65 -1.67
CA TYR A 64 11.40 -3.14 -1.28
C TYR A 64 10.31 -2.70 -2.27
N LEU A 65 10.26 -1.40 -2.59
CA LEU A 65 9.25 -0.85 -3.51
C LEU A 65 9.44 -1.36 -4.94
N ILE A 66 10.69 -1.49 -5.40
CA ILE A 66 11.01 -2.01 -6.75
C ILE A 66 10.56 -3.46 -6.86
N GLU A 67 10.89 -4.29 -5.86
CA GLU A 67 10.50 -5.69 -5.82
C GLU A 67 8.98 -5.84 -5.70
N GLY A 68 8.31 -4.98 -4.92
CA GLY A 68 6.86 -4.91 -4.84
C GLY A 68 6.22 -4.62 -6.21
N GLN A 69 6.73 -3.61 -6.94
CA GLN A 69 6.26 -3.29 -8.29
C GLN A 69 6.48 -4.46 -9.27
N ARG A 70 7.62 -5.13 -9.20
CA ARG A 70 7.93 -6.31 -10.05
C ARG A 70 6.94 -7.44 -9.80
N ARG A 71 6.65 -7.74 -8.53
CA ARG A 71 5.67 -8.77 -8.13
C ARG A 71 4.26 -8.41 -8.57
N LEU A 72 3.84 -7.17 -8.35
CA LEU A 72 2.53 -6.69 -8.78
C LEU A 72 2.35 -6.84 -10.30
N ARG A 73 3.33 -6.37 -11.08
CA ARG A 73 3.33 -6.54 -12.54
C ARG A 73 3.25 -8.01 -12.95
N SER A 74 4.01 -8.88 -12.29
CA SER A 74 4.01 -10.32 -12.57
C SER A 74 2.64 -10.95 -12.29
N LEU A 75 1.99 -10.55 -11.19
CA LEU A 75 0.64 -11.00 -10.83
C LEU A 75 -0.40 -10.53 -11.87
N MET A 76 -0.33 -9.28 -12.31
CA MET A 76 -1.21 -8.75 -13.35
C MET A 76 -1.05 -9.51 -14.67
N LEU A 77 0.20 -9.74 -15.09
CA LEU A 77 0.47 -10.55 -16.29
C LEU A 77 -0.03 -11.99 -16.16
N TRP A 78 0.05 -12.59 -14.97
CA TRP A 78 -0.53 -13.91 -14.72
C TRP A 78 -2.05 -13.90 -14.85
N ALA A 79 -2.73 -12.92 -14.24
CA ALA A 79 -4.19 -12.80 -14.31
C ALA A 79 -4.68 -12.58 -15.76
N GLU A 80 -3.87 -11.95 -16.61
CA GLU A 80 -4.13 -11.77 -18.05
C GLU A 80 -3.79 -13.02 -18.90
N GLY A 81 -3.29 -14.11 -18.32
CA GLY A 81 -2.83 -15.30 -19.05
C GLY A 81 -1.49 -15.11 -19.79
N ARG A 82 -0.72 -14.08 -19.42
CA ARG A 82 0.53 -13.65 -20.08
C ARG A 82 1.80 -13.97 -19.30
N ALA A 83 1.70 -14.72 -18.19
CA ALA A 83 2.83 -15.05 -17.32
C ALA A 83 4.03 -15.74 -18.02
N ALA A 84 3.80 -16.45 -19.14
CA ALA A 84 4.85 -17.21 -19.82
C ALA A 84 5.72 -16.38 -20.79
N LYS A 85 5.41 -15.10 -21.04
CA LYS A 85 6.05 -14.33 -22.13
C LYS A 85 7.44 -13.76 -21.79
N GLU A 86 7.91 -13.89 -20.54
CA GLU A 86 9.24 -13.43 -20.10
C GLU A 86 10.08 -14.54 -19.43
N ARG A 87 10.08 -15.76 -19.99
CA ARG A 87 11.22 -16.65 -19.72
C ARG A 87 12.41 -16.14 -20.53
N PRO A 88 13.55 -15.76 -19.92
CA PRO A 88 14.75 -15.52 -20.71
C PRO A 88 15.06 -16.82 -21.48
N ASN A 89 15.27 -16.69 -22.78
CA ASN A 89 15.79 -17.77 -23.60
C ASN A 89 17.04 -18.32 -22.90
N LYS A 90 16.97 -19.56 -22.42
CA LYS A 90 18.19 -20.33 -22.19
C LYS A 90 18.73 -20.67 -23.57
N SER A 91 19.64 -19.84 -24.08
CA SER A 91 20.48 -20.24 -25.21
C SER A 91 21.43 -21.36 -24.75
N PRO A 92 21.72 -22.34 -25.62
CA PRO A 92 22.51 -23.53 -25.32
C PRO A 92 23.98 -23.22 -25.00
#